data_AF-A0A9E3NB36-F1
#
_entry.id   AF-A0A9E3NB36-F1
#
_cell.length_a   1.000
_cell.length_b   1.000
_cell.length_c   1.000
_cell.angle_alpha   90.00
_cell.angle_beta   90.00
_cell.angle_gamma   90.00
#
_symmetry.space_group_name_H-M   'P 1'
#
loop_
_entity.id
_entity.type
_entity.pdbx_description
1 polymer ?
#
loop_
_entity_poly.entity_id
_entity_poly.type
_entity_poly.pdbx_seq_one_letter_code
_entity_poly.pdbx_strand_id
1 'polypeptide(L)'
;MRFVTAALLAGLAGTALGPAADAQTAPQTSATNTDAYAQRYVRRAPTRLRVHPLYEPGADSVYPRYYPGRNAVRECTANYVLEYRPSGTVIVPRMNCFWRPG
;
A
#
# COMPACT_ATOMS: atom_id res chain seq x y z
N MET A 1 60.11 -28.54 -9.05
CA MET A 1 60.64 -27.72 -7.96
C MET A 1 61.41 -26.56 -8.56
N ARG A 2 60.91 -25.33 -8.31
CA ARG A 2 61.64 -24.03 -8.23
C ARG A 2 62.43 -23.61 -9.50
N PHE A 3 62.31 -22.42 -10.07
CA PHE A 3 62.36 -21.08 -9.48
C PHE A 3 61.78 -20.07 -10.52
N VAL A 4 60.86 -19.19 -10.13
CA VAL A 4 61.08 -17.76 -9.78
C VAL A 4 61.25 -16.84 -11.00
N THR A 5 60.18 -16.04 -11.18
CA THR A 5 60.02 -14.64 -11.64
C THR A 5 61.19 -13.78 -12.15
N ALA A 6 60.77 -12.79 -12.97
CA ALA A 6 61.35 -11.48 -13.32
C ALA A 6 61.96 -11.42 -14.73
N ALA A 7 61.76 -10.41 -15.58
CA ALA A 7 61.47 -8.99 -15.37
C ALA A 7 60.69 -8.46 -16.60
N LEU A 8 59.62 -7.69 -16.41
CA LEU A 8 59.58 -6.23 -16.63
C LEU A 8 60.08 -5.78 -18.02
N LEU A 9 59.14 -5.61 -18.95
CA LEU A 9 59.34 -4.84 -20.19
C LEU A 9 58.44 -3.60 -20.13
N ALA A 10 59.10 -2.45 -20.05
CA ALA A 10 58.52 -1.12 -20.13
C ALA A 10 58.23 -0.75 -21.59
N GLY A 11 57.19 0.05 -21.81
CA GLY A 11 57.03 0.85 -23.03
C GLY A 11 55.61 0.79 -23.60
N LEU A 12 54.85 1.86 -23.46
CA LEU A 12 54.70 2.85 -24.53
C LEU A 12 53.82 4.01 -24.03
N ALA A 13 54.40 5.21 -24.02
CA ALA A 13 53.68 6.46 -23.90
C ALA A 13 52.93 6.74 -25.21
N GLY A 14 51.72 7.29 -25.11
CA GLY A 14 50.92 7.70 -26.27
C GLY A 14 49.65 8.43 -25.84
N THR A 15 49.79 9.70 -25.47
CA THR A 15 48.67 10.64 -25.28
C THR A 15 48.09 11.01 -26.64
N ALA A 16 46.82 10.69 -26.90
CA ALA A 16 46.06 11.23 -28.02
C ALA A 16 44.75 11.83 -27.50
N LEU A 17 44.66 13.15 -27.56
CA LEU A 17 43.43 13.92 -27.34
C LEU A 17 42.43 13.63 -28.48
N GLY A 18 41.16 13.45 -28.14
CA GLY A 18 40.03 13.33 -29.07
C GLY A 18 38.78 14.06 -28.52
N PRO A 19 37.90 14.56 -29.39
CA PRO A 19 37.18 15.83 -29.20
C PRO A 19 35.97 15.79 -28.25
N ALA A 20 35.65 16.96 -27.69
CA ALA A 20 34.46 17.24 -26.90
C ALA A 20 33.17 17.06 -27.73
N ALA A 21 32.19 16.36 -27.16
CA ALA A 21 30.85 16.24 -27.72
C ALA A 21 29.89 17.16 -26.95
N ASP A 22 29.44 18.23 -27.61
CA ASP A 22 28.35 19.09 -27.13
C ASP A 22 27.00 18.47 -27.47
N ALA A 23 26.17 18.20 -26.45
CA ALA A 23 24.78 17.82 -26.62
C ALA A 23 23.87 19.05 -26.40
N GLN A 24 23.03 19.34 -27.41
CA GLN A 24 22.21 20.54 -27.51
C GLN A 24 20.89 20.41 -26.72
N THR A 25 20.57 21.42 -25.90
CA THR A 25 19.28 21.55 -25.19
C THR A 25 18.21 22.11 -26.12
N ALA A 26 17.05 21.44 -26.20
CA ALA A 26 15.87 21.95 -26.92
C ALA A 26 14.96 22.79 -26.00
N PRO A 27 14.42 23.95 -26.43
CA PRO A 27 13.42 24.68 -25.67
C PRO A 27 12.02 24.15 -26.01
N GLN A 28 11.23 23.79 -24.98
CA GLN A 28 9.81 23.50 -25.15
C GLN A 28 8.97 24.49 -24.34
N THR A 29 8.50 25.48 -25.10
CA THR A 29 7.26 26.26 -25.03
C THR A 29 6.44 26.21 -23.73
N SER A 30 6.32 27.37 -23.08
CA SER A 30 5.39 27.63 -21.97
C SER A 30 3.94 27.57 -22.45
N ALA A 31 3.15 26.63 -21.95
CA ALA A 31 1.71 26.62 -22.12
C ALA A 31 1.06 27.54 -21.09
N THR A 32 0.65 28.74 -21.52
CA THR A 32 -0.30 29.57 -20.78
C THR A 32 -1.69 28.98 -21.01
N ASN A 33 -2.25 28.27 -20.02
CA ASN A 33 -3.67 27.90 -20.01
C ASN A 33 -4.33 28.45 -18.75
N THR A 34 -5.47 29.10 -18.99
CA THR A 34 -6.22 30.01 -18.13
C THR A 34 -6.99 29.27 -17.02
N ASP A 35 -6.55 29.42 -15.77
CA ASP A 35 -7.28 29.01 -14.57
C ASP A 35 -8.39 30.02 -14.18
N ALA A 36 -9.34 30.26 -15.10
CA ALA A 36 -10.54 31.05 -14.81
C ALA A 36 -11.46 30.39 -13.75
N TYR A 37 -11.24 29.11 -13.44
CA TYR A 37 -11.99 28.37 -12.43
C TYR A 37 -11.51 28.63 -10.99
N ALA A 38 -10.28 29.10 -10.79
CA ALA A 38 -9.71 29.29 -9.45
C ALA A 38 -10.32 30.47 -8.68
N GLN A 39 -10.96 31.42 -9.36
CA GLN A 39 -11.45 32.65 -8.73
C GLN A 39 -12.77 32.49 -7.94
N ARG A 40 -13.46 31.34 -8.04
CA ARG A 40 -14.82 31.18 -7.45
C ARG A 40 -14.84 30.62 -6.03
N TYR A 41 -13.70 30.42 -5.39
CA TYR A 41 -13.67 29.92 -4.02
C TYR A 41 -13.87 31.05 -3.00
N VAL A 42 -15.10 31.60 -2.98
CA VAL A 42 -15.57 32.53 -1.95
C VAL A 42 -15.47 31.83 -0.60
N ARG A 43 -14.62 32.36 0.30
CA ARG A 43 -14.32 31.82 1.63
C ARG A 43 -15.59 31.60 2.45
N ARG A 44 -16.11 30.36 2.45
CA ARG A 44 -17.17 29.94 3.38
C ARG A 44 -16.53 29.49 4.69
N ALA A 45 -16.98 30.04 5.82
CA ALA A 45 -16.49 29.65 7.13
C ALA A 45 -16.79 28.15 7.41
N PRO A 46 -15.86 27.41 8.05
CA PRO A 46 -16.04 25.98 8.27
C PRO A 46 -17.17 25.70 9.25
N THR A 47 -18.11 24.83 8.86
CA THR A 47 -19.19 24.35 9.72
C THR A 47 -18.59 23.48 10.83
N ARG A 48 -18.79 23.83 12.10
CA ARG A 48 -18.31 23.02 13.23
C ARG A 48 -19.29 21.88 13.54
N LEU A 49 -18.76 20.66 13.56
CA LEU A 49 -19.49 19.46 13.99
C LEU A 49 -19.60 19.43 15.51
N ARG A 50 -20.82 19.27 16.04
CA ARG A 50 -21.04 19.00 17.47
C ARG A 50 -21.00 17.49 17.69
N VAL A 51 -20.09 17.04 18.55
CA VAL A 51 -19.96 15.63 18.95
C VAL A 51 -20.57 15.47 20.34
N HIS A 52 -21.55 14.58 20.47
CA HIS A 52 -22.12 14.20 21.76
C HIS A 52 -21.46 12.90 22.24
N PRO A 53 -21.02 12.82 23.52
CA PRO A 53 -20.47 11.58 24.05
C PRO A 53 -21.57 10.53 24.18
N LEU A 54 -21.30 9.32 23.67
CA LEU A 54 -22.16 8.17 23.86
C LEU A 54 -21.88 7.60 25.25
N TYR A 55 -22.69 7.96 26.25
CA TYR A 55 -22.63 7.33 27.57
C TYR A 55 -23.48 6.06 27.53
N GLU A 56 -22.92 4.99 26.97
CA GLU A 56 -23.57 3.67 26.94
C GLU A 56 -23.27 2.94 28.26
N PRO A 57 -24.27 2.63 29.10
CA PRO A 57 -24.08 1.83 30.30
C PRO A 57 -23.86 0.36 29.90
N GLY A 58 -22.62 0.02 29.58
CA GLY A 58 -22.28 -1.34 29.16
C GLY A 58 -20.95 -1.48 28.44
N ALA A 59 -19.94 -0.69 28.81
CA ALA A 59 -18.62 -0.62 28.19
C ALA A 59 -17.78 -1.92 28.23
N ASP A 60 -18.38 -3.06 28.60
CA ASP A 60 -17.85 -4.38 28.24
C ASP A 60 -18.55 -4.82 26.94
N SER A 61 -18.00 -4.32 25.84
CA SER A 61 -18.56 -4.27 24.48
C SER A 61 -18.69 -5.62 23.74
N VAL A 62 -18.80 -6.73 24.45
CA VAL A 62 -19.03 -8.05 23.82
C VAL A 62 -20.53 -8.32 23.76
N TYR A 63 -21.16 -7.79 22.71
CA TYR A 63 -22.51 -8.16 22.30
C TYR A 63 -22.45 -9.42 21.42
N PRO A 64 -23.35 -10.41 21.57
CA PRO A 64 -24.48 -10.48 22.51
C PRO A 64 -24.09 -11.09 23.87
N ARG A 65 -24.61 -10.51 24.96
CA ARG A 65 -24.60 -11.12 26.31
C ARG A 65 -25.60 -12.28 26.36
N TYR A 66 -25.25 -13.41 25.75
CA TYR A 66 -25.97 -14.67 25.88
C TYR A 66 -25.08 -15.66 26.62
N TYR A 67 -25.62 -16.33 27.64
CA TYR A 67 -24.91 -17.39 28.36
C TYR A 67 -25.13 -18.72 27.61
N PRO A 68 -24.12 -19.26 26.89
CA PRO A 68 -24.29 -20.46 26.06
C PRO A 68 -24.44 -21.77 26.85
N GLY A 69 -24.36 -21.72 28.19
CA GLY A 69 -24.36 -22.88 29.06
C GLY A 69 -22.99 -23.11 29.71
N ARG A 70 -22.97 -23.85 30.83
CA ARG A 70 -21.73 -24.23 31.52
C ARG A 70 -20.91 -25.14 30.61
N ASN A 71 -19.60 -24.95 30.56
CA ASN A 71 -18.67 -25.72 29.73
C ASN A 71 -18.96 -25.66 28.23
N ALA A 72 -19.76 -24.70 27.75
CA ALA A 72 -20.01 -24.57 26.32
C ALA A 72 -18.71 -24.26 25.56
N VAL A 73 -18.47 -24.98 24.47
CA VAL A 73 -17.31 -24.82 23.60
C VAL A 73 -17.75 -24.19 22.29
N ARG A 74 -16.93 -23.29 21.74
CA ARG A 74 -17.20 -22.69 20.43
C ARG A 74 -16.63 -23.59 19.34
N GLU A 75 -17.49 -24.15 18.51
CA GLU A 75 -17.07 -24.94 17.35
C GLU A 75 -17.25 -24.12 16.07
N CYS A 76 -16.28 -24.21 15.17
CA CYS A 76 -16.29 -23.49 13.90
C CYS A 76 -16.13 -24.48 12.74
N THR A 77 -16.93 -24.26 11.70
CA THR A 77 -16.85 -24.96 10.43
C THR A 77 -16.45 -23.96 9.36
N ALA A 78 -15.48 -24.32 8.51
CA ALA A 78 -14.99 -23.48 7.43
C ALA A 78 -15.08 -24.23 6.12
N ASN A 79 -15.63 -23.58 5.09
CA ASN A 79 -15.78 -24.16 3.77
C ASN A 79 -15.38 -23.14 2.70
N TYR A 80 -14.81 -23.64 1.61
CA TYR A 80 -14.53 -22.85 0.43
C TYR A 80 -15.76 -22.86 -0.48
N VAL A 81 -16.30 -21.68 -0.79
CA VAL A 81 -17.45 -21.53 -1.69
C VAL A 81 -17.04 -20.71 -2.89
N LEU A 82 -17.65 -21.02 -4.04
CA LEU A 82 -17.51 -20.22 -5.24
C LEU A 82 -18.43 -19.00 -5.12
N GLU A 83 -17.86 -17.80 -5.21
CA GLU A 83 -18.59 -16.54 -5.27
C GLU A 83 -18.47 -15.97 -6.68
N TYR A 84 -19.61 -15.77 -7.33
CA TYR A 84 -19.70 -15.21 -8.68
C TYR A 84 -19.64 -13.69 -8.62
N ARG A 85 -18.53 -13.10 -9.08
CA ARG A 85 -18.36 -11.65 -9.19
C ARG A 85 -18.29 -11.23 -10.67
N PRO A 86 -18.61 -9.98 -11.02
CA PRO A 86 -18.53 -9.49 -12.40
C PRO A 86 -17.13 -9.65 -13.03
N SER A 87 -16.06 -9.69 -12.22
CA SER A 87 -14.69 -9.90 -12.66
C SER A 87 -14.30 -11.38 -12.82
N GLY A 88 -15.17 -12.32 -12.45
CA GLY A 88 -14.90 -13.76 -12.49
C GLY A 88 -15.31 -14.47 -11.20
N THR A 89 -15.31 -15.81 -11.25
CA THR A 89 -15.63 -16.66 -10.09
C THR A 89 -14.41 -16.78 -9.20
N VAL A 90 -14.58 -16.53 -7.90
CA VAL A 90 -13.50 -16.62 -6.91
C VAL A 90 -13.89 -17.57 -5.79
N ILE A 91 -12.95 -18.41 -5.36
CA ILE A 91 -13.11 -19.26 -4.19
C ILE A 91 -12.90 -18.40 -2.94
N VAL A 92 -13.93 -18.25 -2.10
CA VAL A 92 -13.88 -17.49 -0.85
C VAL A 92 -14.11 -18.41 0.36
N PRO A 93 -13.37 -18.22 1.47
CA PRO A 93 -13.65 -18.94 2.69
C PRO A 93 -14.90 -18.38 3.36
N ARG A 94 -15.84 -19.26 3.71
CA ARG A 94 -16.98 -18.95 4.58
C ARG A 94 -16.82 -19.75 5.86
N MET A 95 -16.86 -19.07 7.00
CA MET A 95 -16.74 -19.68 8.31
C MET A 95 -18.03 -19.45 9.11
N ASN A 96 -18.54 -20.50 9.73
CA ASN A 96 -19.68 -20.43 10.65
C ASN A 96 -19.29 -21.05 11.98
N CYS A 97 -19.48 -20.29 13.06
CA CYS A 97 -19.18 -20.71 14.42
C CYS A 97 -20.43 -20.72 15.27
N PHE A 98 -20.56 -21.73 16.11
CA PHE A 98 -21.69 -21.90 17.01
C PHE A 98 -21.23 -22.47 18.35
N TRP A 99 -22.03 -22.27 19.38
CA TRP A 99 -21.79 -22.87 20.69
C TRP A 99 -22.30 -24.30 20.69
N ARG A 100 -21.49 -25.24 21.16
CA ARG A 100 -21.92 -26.59 21.52
C ARG A 100 -22.04 -26.70 23.04
N PRO A 101 -23.13 -27.27 23.57
CA PRO A 101 -23.19 -27.69 24.96
C PRO A 101 -22.04 -28.65 25.27
N GLY A 102 -21.43 -28.50 26.45
CA GLY A 102 -20.32 -29.33 26.91
C GLY A 102 -20.73 -30.43 27.87
#